data_AF-A0A917Q4C9-F1
#
_entry.id   AF-A0A917Q4C9-F1
#
_cell.length_a   1.000
_cell.length_b   1.000
_cell.length_c   1.000
_cell.angle_alpha   90.00
_cell.angle_beta   90.00
_cell.angle_gamma   90.00
#
_symmetry.space_group_name_H-M   'P 1'
#
loop_
_entity.id
_entity.type
_entity.pdbx_description
1 polymer ?
#
loop_
_entity_poly.entity_id
_entity_poly.type
_entity_poly.pdbx_seq_one_letter_code
_entity_poly.pdbx_strand_id
1 'polypeptide(L)'
;MFSRSSVIHLAAVLNKKIQASDTLKIHSVLLTSRLQGVVDPNEMLEVYLGENGAFTKLDVTEFRDTNDILHETDIIITDTFDYLYFTNVANVEVILINQFVSYKDMNLLFQKVSDIRNEKLKKLVSQKKEYLGRRLS
;
A
#
# COMPACT_ATOMS: atom_id res chain seq x y z
N MET A 1 33.35 14.51 -16.76
CA MET A 1 33.41 13.25 -15.96
C MET A 1 32.80 13.52 -14.59
N PHE A 2 31.69 12.87 -14.24
CA PHE A 2 31.16 12.95 -12.87
C PHE A 2 32.03 12.09 -11.95
N SER A 3 32.47 12.65 -10.81
CA SER A 3 33.22 11.87 -9.82
C SER A 3 32.33 10.75 -9.23
N ARG A 4 32.90 9.60 -8.88
CA ARG A 4 32.15 8.50 -8.22
C ARG A 4 31.40 8.98 -6.96
N SER A 5 31.97 9.93 -6.23
CA SER A 5 31.35 10.56 -5.05
C SER A 5 30.06 11.31 -5.41
N SER A 6 30.06 12.04 -6.53
CA SER A 6 28.88 12.76 -7.04
C SER A 6 27.76 11.81 -7.47
N VAL A 7 28.09 10.64 -8.03
CA VAL A 7 27.10 9.62 -8.46
C VAL A 7 26.46 8.93 -7.26
N ILE A 8 27.25 8.57 -6.23
CA ILE A 8 26.74 7.95 -4.99
C ILE A 8 25.82 8.91 -4.24
N HIS A 9 26.21 10.18 -4.12
CA HIS A 9 25.41 11.20 -3.45
C HIS A 9 24.08 11.44 -4.19
N LEU A 10 24.11 11.53 -5.52
CA LEU A 10 22.89 11.69 -6.33
C LEU A 10 21.95 10.48 -6.20
N ALA A 11 22.50 9.25 -6.19
CA ALA A 11 21.70 8.04 -5.98
C ALA A 11 21.04 8.02 -4.60
N ALA A 12 21.74 8.45 -3.55
CA ALA A 12 21.20 8.54 -2.20
C ALA A 12 20.07 9.59 -2.10
N VAL A 13 20.26 10.77 -2.71
CA VAL A 13 19.24 11.84 -2.74
C VAL A 13 18.01 11.41 -3.53
N LEU A 14 18.20 10.73 -4.66
CA LEU A 14 17.10 10.20 -5.47
C LEU A 14 16.34 9.09 -4.72
N ASN A 15 17.04 8.17 -4.04
CA ASN A 15 16.39 7.16 -3.20
C ASN A 15 15.57 7.80 -2.08
N LYS A 16 16.11 8.83 -1.40
CA LYS A 16 15.38 9.55 -0.35
C LYS A 16 14.13 10.25 -0.89
N LYS A 17 14.24 10.92 -2.05
CA LYS A 17 13.09 11.55 -2.72
C LYS A 17 12.07 10.54 -3.23
N ILE A 18 12.51 9.37 -3.70
CA ILE A 18 11.63 8.27 -4.12
C ILE A 18 10.87 7.75 -2.90
N GLN A 19 11.56 7.47 -1.79
CA GLN A 19 10.95 7.00 -0.54
C GLN A 19 9.93 7.96 0.05
N ALA A 20 10.14 9.27 -0.13
CA ALA A 20 9.23 10.33 0.31
C ALA A 20 8.15 10.71 -0.72
N SER A 21 8.10 10.05 -1.88
CA SER A 21 7.16 10.38 -2.94
C SER A 21 5.78 9.80 -2.65
N ASP A 22 4.73 10.57 -2.92
CA ASP A 22 3.34 10.12 -2.84
C ASP A 22 3.07 8.87 -3.71
N THR A 23 3.87 8.65 -4.75
CA THR A 23 3.78 7.45 -5.60
C THR A 23 4.13 6.15 -4.85
N LEU A 24 4.81 6.22 -3.70
CA LEU A 24 5.09 5.07 -2.84
C LEU A 24 4.15 4.95 -1.64
N LYS A 25 3.25 5.91 -1.43
CA LYS A 25 2.22 5.77 -0.42
C LYS A 25 1.34 4.58 -0.78
N ILE A 26 1.06 3.78 0.23
CA ILE A 26 0.12 2.67 0.12
C ILE A 26 -1.26 3.20 0.47
N HIS A 27 -2.18 3.11 -0.47
CA HIS A 27 -3.58 3.45 -0.23
C HIS A 27 -4.30 2.18 0.17
N SER A 28 -4.72 2.13 1.44
CA SER A 28 -5.41 0.98 2.00
C SER A 28 -6.86 1.33 2.30
N VAL A 29 -7.76 0.43 1.94
CA VAL A 29 -9.17 0.49 2.33
C VAL A 29 -9.43 -0.58 3.37
N LEU A 30 -9.91 -0.19 4.54
CA LEU A 30 -10.46 -1.13 5.51
C LEU A 30 -11.96 -1.22 5.31
N LEU A 31 -12.40 -2.36 4.78
CA LEU A 31 -13.79 -2.67 4.50
C LEU A 31 -14.29 -3.71 5.50
N THR A 32 -14.97 -3.26 6.55
CA THR A 32 -15.50 -4.19 7.56
C THR A 32 -16.97 -3.98 7.82
N SER A 33 -17.63 -5.08 8.17
CA SER A 33 -19.05 -5.05 8.52
C SER A 33 -19.26 -4.90 10.03
N ARG A 34 -18.47 -5.62 10.85
CA ARG A 34 -18.53 -5.59 12.32
C ARG A 34 -17.22 -6.11 12.93
N LEU A 35 -16.22 -5.25 13.09
CA LEU A 35 -15.02 -5.61 13.83
C LEU A 35 -15.34 -5.71 15.33
N GLN A 36 -15.15 -6.90 15.91
CA GLN A 36 -15.19 -7.12 17.35
C GLN A 36 -13.89 -7.80 17.76
N GLY A 37 -13.03 -7.10 18.49
CA GLY A 37 -11.72 -7.62 18.85
C GLY A 37 -11.14 -6.91 20.07
N VAL A 38 -10.03 -7.46 20.58
CA VAL A 38 -9.26 -6.86 21.67
C VAL A 38 -8.53 -5.60 21.20
N VAL A 39 -8.35 -5.45 19.89
CA VAL A 39 -7.59 -4.38 19.27
C VAL A 39 -8.42 -3.77 18.14
N ASP A 40 -8.38 -2.45 17.98
CA ASP A 40 -8.98 -1.74 16.85
C ASP A 40 -7.99 -1.74 15.66
N PRO A 41 -8.25 -2.51 14.58
CA PRO A 41 -7.41 -2.50 13.40
C PRO A 41 -7.29 -1.12 12.76
N ASN A 42 -8.30 -0.26 12.94
CA ASN A 42 -8.32 1.11 12.43
C ASN A 42 -7.16 1.92 13.02
N GLU A 43 -7.10 1.99 14.36
CA GLU A 43 -6.07 2.73 15.08
C GLU A 43 -4.67 2.17 14.79
N MET A 44 -4.55 0.84 14.75
CA MET A 44 -3.26 0.20 14.47
C MET A 44 -2.77 0.42 13.03
N LEU A 45 -3.67 0.40 12.04
CA LEU A 45 -3.32 0.68 10.64
C LEU A 45 -2.97 2.15 10.44
N GLU A 46 -3.68 3.06 11.09
CA GLU A 46 -3.39 4.49 11.06
C GLU A 46 -1.99 4.79 11.63
N VAL A 47 -1.66 4.19 12.78
CA VAL A 47 -0.32 4.31 13.40
C VAL A 47 0.77 3.69 12.51
N TYR A 48 0.52 2.51 11.94
CA TYR A 48 1.52 1.81 11.13
C TYR A 48 1.77 2.49 9.78
N LEU A 49 0.70 2.91 9.10
CA LEU A 49 0.79 3.59 7.82
C LEU A 49 1.35 4.99 8.00
N GLY A 50 0.89 5.74 9.01
CA GLY A 50 1.38 7.08 9.34
C GLY A 50 1.54 7.95 8.08
N GLU A 51 2.74 8.51 7.88
CA GLU A 51 3.06 9.31 6.67
C GLU A 51 3.33 8.46 5.41
N ASN A 52 3.47 7.13 5.55
CA ASN A 52 3.82 6.19 4.48
C ASN A 52 2.61 5.63 3.72
N GLY A 53 1.39 6.00 4.08
CA GLY A 53 0.19 5.51 3.42
C GLY A 53 -1.00 6.43 3.63
N ALA A 54 -2.04 6.19 2.86
CA ALA A 54 -3.36 6.73 3.09
C ALA A 54 -4.26 5.58 3.51
N PHE A 55 -5.18 5.87 4.43
CA PHE A 55 -6.06 4.86 5.01
C PHE A 55 -7.49 5.38 4.98
N THR A 56 -8.39 4.59 4.39
CA THR A 56 -9.82 4.90 4.35
C THR A 56 -10.59 3.75 4.96
N LYS A 57 -11.44 4.04 5.95
CA LYS A 57 -12.40 3.08 6.49
C LYS A 57 -13.73 3.26 5.76
N LEU A 58 -14.30 2.18 5.28
CA LEU A 58 -15.61 2.15 4.65
C LEU A 58 -16.45 1.04 5.26
N ASP A 59 -17.74 1.30 5.43
CA ASP A 59 -18.71 0.23 5.65
C ASP A 59 -18.93 -0.52 4.31
N VAL A 60 -19.24 -1.82 4.39
CA VAL A 60 -19.62 -2.65 3.23
C VAL A 60 -20.75 -2.02 2.42
N THR A 61 -21.65 -1.31 3.09
CA THR A 61 -22.76 -0.59 2.46
C THR A 61 -22.32 0.67 1.70
N GLU A 62 -21.31 1.40 2.18
CA GLU A 62 -20.77 2.61 1.56
C GLU A 62 -19.89 2.29 0.35
N PHE A 63 -19.23 1.15 0.37
CA PHE A 63 -18.28 0.75 -0.67
C PHE A 63 -18.92 0.56 -2.06
N ARG A 64 -20.20 0.19 -2.12
CA ARG A 64 -20.91 -0.06 -3.38
C ARG A 64 -21.03 1.18 -4.26
N ASP A 65 -20.93 2.37 -3.67
CA ASP A 65 -21.10 3.65 -4.38
C ASP A 65 -19.76 4.33 -4.74
N THR A 66 -18.62 3.76 -4.34
CA THR A 66 -17.30 4.40 -4.47
C THR A 66 -16.39 3.71 -5.49
N ASN A 67 -16.68 3.88 -6.78
CA ASN A 67 -15.78 3.45 -7.86
C ASN A 67 -14.45 4.22 -7.87
N ASP A 68 -14.44 5.48 -7.42
CA ASP A 68 -13.25 6.33 -7.43
C ASP A 68 -12.18 5.86 -6.43
N ILE A 69 -12.60 5.27 -5.30
CA ILE A 69 -11.68 4.79 -4.27
C ILE A 69 -10.85 3.62 -4.79
N LEU A 70 -11.41 2.80 -5.67
CA LEU A 70 -10.77 1.60 -6.20
C LEU A 70 -9.61 1.89 -7.15
N HIS A 71 -9.59 3.05 -7.81
CA HIS A 71 -8.56 3.39 -8.80
C HIS A 71 -7.20 3.73 -8.17
N GLU A 72 -7.20 4.23 -6.94
CA GLU A 72 -5.97 4.60 -6.23
C GLU A 72 -5.60 3.61 -5.12
N THR A 73 -6.49 2.68 -4.80
CA THR A 73 -6.28 1.68 -3.75
C THR A 73 -5.24 0.65 -4.17
N ASP A 74 -4.25 0.42 -3.31
CA ASP A 74 -3.28 -0.65 -3.46
C ASP A 74 -3.76 -1.92 -2.73
N ILE A 75 -4.43 -1.75 -1.58
CA ILE A 75 -4.81 -2.84 -0.67
C ILE A 75 -6.24 -2.67 -0.17
N ILE A 76 -7.04 -3.74 -0.23
CA ILE A 76 -8.31 -3.84 0.48
C ILE A 76 -8.12 -4.84 1.63
N ILE A 77 -8.42 -4.41 2.85
CA ILE A 77 -8.38 -5.23 4.06
C ILE A 77 -9.83 -5.45 4.46
N THR A 78 -10.27 -6.71 4.54
CA THR A 78 -11.69 -6.99 4.75
C THR A 78 -11.98 -8.20 5.62
N ASP A 79 -13.08 -8.15 6.38
CA ASP A 79 -13.61 -9.27 7.16
C ASP A 79 -14.72 -10.05 6.41
N THR A 80 -15.09 -9.60 5.21
CA THR A 80 -16.14 -10.21 4.40
C THR A 80 -15.60 -11.06 3.27
N PHE A 81 -16.23 -12.20 3.05
CA PHE A 81 -15.96 -13.12 1.95
C PHE A 81 -16.59 -12.69 0.63
N ASP A 82 -17.19 -11.49 0.54
CA ASP A 82 -17.75 -10.92 -0.70
C ASP A 82 -16.65 -10.50 -1.71
N TYR A 83 -15.58 -11.29 -1.78
CA TYR A 83 -14.37 -11.13 -2.57
C TYR A 83 -14.61 -11.01 -4.07
N LEU A 84 -15.73 -11.54 -4.56
CA LEU A 84 -16.10 -11.52 -5.98
C LEU A 84 -16.29 -10.10 -6.52
N TYR A 85 -16.58 -9.13 -5.66
CA TYR A 85 -16.65 -7.73 -6.08
C TYR A 85 -15.26 -7.12 -6.31
N PHE A 86 -14.24 -7.57 -5.57
CA PHE A 86 -12.88 -7.01 -5.63
C PHE A 86 -12.01 -7.64 -6.71
N THR A 87 -12.30 -8.86 -7.15
CA THR A 87 -11.48 -9.58 -8.15
C THR A 87 -11.46 -8.90 -9.53
N ASN A 88 -12.38 -7.97 -9.78
CA ASN A 88 -12.44 -7.21 -11.03
C ASN A 88 -11.58 -5.94 -11.03
N VAL A 89 -10.99 -5.56 -9.88
CA VAL A 89 -10.14 -4.37 -9.80
C VAL A 89 -8.69 -4.78 -10.05
N ALA A 90 -8.19 -4.48 -11.24
CA ALA A 90 -6.83 -4.81 -11.62
C ALA A 90 -5.80 -4.12 -10.71
N ASN A 91 -4.85 -4.90 -10.18
CA ASN A 91 -3.74 -4.45 -9.33
C ASN A 91 -4.09 -4.08 -7.88
N VAL A 92 -5.27 -4.49 -7.37
CA VAL A 92 -5.59 -4.35 -5.95
C VAL A 92 -5.35 -5.68 -5.23
N GLU A 93 -4.55 -5.64 -4.17
CA GLU A 93 -4.34 -6.79 -3.28
C GLU A 93 -5.44 -6.84 -2.22
N VAL A 94 -6.09 -7.99 -2.04
CA VAL A 94 -7.17 -8.13 -1.07
C VAL A 94 -6.73 -9.05 0.05
N ILE A 95 -6.72 -8.53 1.28
CA ILE A 95 -6.31 -9.23 2.49
C ILE A 95 -7.54 -9.50 3.37
N LEU A 96 -7.87 -10.77 3.52
CA LEU A 96 -8.92 -11.21 4.43
C LEU A 96 -8.38 -11.23 5.86
N ILE A 97 -9.10 -10.59 6.77
CA ILE A 97 -8.86 -10.62 8.21
C ILE A 97 -10.05 -11.28 8.90
N ASN A 98 -9.81 -11.87 10.07
CA ASN A 98 -10.89 -12.37 10.90
C ASN A 98 -11.59 -11.22 11.62
N GLN A 99 -12.87 -11.36 11.94
CA GLN A 99 -13.63 -10.36 12.72
C GLN A 99 -12.99 -10.12 14.11
N PHE A 100 -12.39 -11.17 14.67
CA PHE A 100 -11.61 -11.14 15.92
C PHE A 100 -10.12 -10.99 15.61
N VAL A 101 -9.65 -9.75 15.57
CA VAL A 101 -8.26 -9.45 15.24
C VAL A 101 -7.39 -9.47 16.51
N SER A 102 -6.32 -10.28 16.48
CA SER A 102 -5.28 -10.26 17.52
C SER A 102 -4.07 -9.43 17.11
N TYR A 103 -3.20 -9.09 18.06
CA TYR A 103 -1.90 -8.46 17.76
C TYR A 103 -1.04 -9.27 16.78
N LYS A 104 -1.14 -10.61 16.81
CA LYS A 104 -0.41 -11.47 15.88
C LYS A 104 -0.93 -11.28 14.46
N ASP A 105 -2.24 -11.19 14.28
CA ASP A 105 -2.87 -10.96 12.97
C ASP A 105 -2.49 -9.58 12.42
N MET A 106 -2.43 -8.55 13.28
CA MET A 106 -1.96 -7.22 12.91
C MET A 106 -0.50 -7.22 12.48
N ASN A 107 0.38 -7.92 13.18
CA ASN A 107 1.78 -8.03 12.77
C ASN A 107 1.94 -8.71 11.39
N LEU A 108 1.14 -9.74 11.11
CA LEU A 108 1.12 -10.38 9.79
C LEU A 108 0.56 -9.44 8.71
N LEU A 109 -0.47 -8.67 9.04
CA LEU A 109 -1.03 -7.66 8.16
C LEU A 109 0.02 -6.60 7.79
N PHE A 110 0.76 -6.10 8.78
CA PHE A 110 1.84 -5.14 8.58
C PHE A 110 2.98 -5.70 7.71
N GLN A 111 3.35 -6.96 7.90
CA GLN A 111 4.32 -7.62 7.04
C GLN A 111 3.84 -7.65 5.58
N LYS A 112 2.59 -8.06 5.35
CA LYS A 112 2.01 -8.06 4.00
C LYS A 112 1.97 -6.67 3.36
N VAL A 113 1.55 -5.65 4.12
CA VAL A 113 1.53 -4.25 3.64
C VAL A 113 2.95 -3.79 3.25
N SER A 114 3.96 -4.13 4.05
CA SER A 114 5.37 -3.84 3.77
C SER A 114 5.86 -4.53 2.50
N ASP A 115 5.50 -5.80 2.30
CA ASP A 115 5.88 -6.56 1.11
C ASP A 115 5.30 -5.93 -0.17
N ILE A 116 4.02 -5.56 -0.15
CA ILE A 116 3.34 -4.88 -1.28
C ILE A 116 4.02 -3.54 -1.58
N ARG A 117 4.37 -2.76 -0.56
CA ARG A 117 5.14 -1.51 -0.73
C ARG A 117 6.50 -1.76 -1.37
N ASN A 118 7.21 -2.80 -0.94
CA ASN A 118 8.51 -3.16 -1.51
C ASN A 118 8.40 -3.58 -2.98
N GLU A 119 7.31 -4.26 -3.36
CA GLU A 119 7.04 -4.58 -4.76
C GLU A 119 6.75 -3.33 -5.59
N LYS A 120 5.92 -2.41 -5.09
CA LYS A 120 5.67 -1.10 -5.72
C LYS A 120 6.96 -0.33 -5.94
N LEU A 121 7.84 -0.31 -4.94
CA LEU A 121 9.18 0.29 -5.03
C LEU A 121 10.04 -0.37 -6.10
N LYS A 122 10.10 -1.71 -6.14
CA LYS A 122 10.87 -2.44 -7.16
C LYS A 122 10.37 -2.11 -8.58
N LYS A 123 9.05 -2.07 -8.80
CA LYS A 123 8.43 -1.70 -10.08
C LYS A 123 8.84 -0.28 -10.49
N LEU A 124 8.72 0.71 -9.60
CA LEU A 124 9.10 2.10 -9.89
C LEU A 124 10.59 2.27 -10.19
N VAL A 125 11.46 1.60 -9.44
CA VAL A 125 12.91 1.64 -9.67
C VAL A 125 13.25 1.01 -11.02
N SER A 126 12.61 -0.10 -11.39
CA SER A 126 12.81 -0.75 -12.68
C SER A 126 12.39 0.17 -13.84
N GLN A 127 11.20 0.76 -13.78
CA GLN A 127 10.70 1.71 -14.79
C GLN A 127 11.62 2.93 -14.97
N LYS A 128 12.10 3.51 -13.86
CA LYS A 128 13.04 4.65 -13.92
C LYS A 128 14.38 4.28 -14.53
N LYS A 129 14.90 3.09 -14.24
CA LYS A 129 16.14 2.59 -14.86
C LYS A 129 15.98 2.44 -16.37
N GLU A 130 14.87 1.86 -16.81
CA GLU A 130 14.58 1.69 -18.23
C GLU A 130 14.46 3.04 -18.95
N TYR A 131 13.73 3.99 -18.37
CA TYR A 131 13.58 5.34 -18.92
C TYR A 131 14.92 6.06 -19.10
N LEU A 132 15.80 5.98 -18.09
CA LEU A 132 17.14 6.57 -18.16
C LEU A 132 18.01 5.85 -19.19
N GLY A 133 17.93 4.52 -19.28
CA GLY A 133 18.63 3.73 -20.29
C GLY A 133 18.27 4.16 -21.72
N ARG A 134 16.97 4.34 -22.00
CA ARG A 134 16.48 4.80 -23.31
C ARG A 134 16.83 6.25 -23.65
N ARG A 135 17.11 7.10 -22.65
CA ARG A 135 17.49 8.51 -22.86
C ARG A 135 19.00 8.72 -23.02
N LEU A 136 19.79 7.75 -22.59
CA LEU A 136 21.26 7.80 -22.63
C LEU A 136 21.87 6.96 -23.77
N SER A 137 21.03 6.19 -24.47
CA SER A 137 21.33 5.49 -25.73
C SER A 137 21.03 6.37 -26.94
#